data_AF-A0A522BI76-F1
#
_entry.id   AF-A0A522BI76-F1
#
_cell.length_a   1.000
_cell.length_b   1.000
_cell.length_c   1.000
_cell.angle_alpha   90.00
_cell.angle_beta   90.00
_cell.angle_gamma   90.00
#
_symmetry.space_group_name_H-M   'P 1'
#
loop_
_entity.id
_entity.type
_entity.pdbx_description
1 polymer ?
#
loop_
_entity_poly.entity_id
_entity_poly.type
_entity_poly.pdbx_seq_one_letter_code
_entity_poly.pdbx_strand_id
1 'polypeptide(L)'
;MGKYGERLLKGPGKGLSLLAFETSKKSRIMKKKMRISTLEKRLKEDLRDLGSLVYNDYEKGQKAVFEDEDVLALLGNIEKNRKELDFLREVIVRISRAKKVFRLPRGAAPSSPSIVEVESPVEDSPRIPPKEGQAVKKRKLNPFSKKTPKK
;
A
#
# COMPACT_ATOMS: atom_id res chain seq x y z
N MET A 1 -29.81 11.38 -42.40
CA MET A 1 -30.04 11.97 -41.06
C MET A 1 -29.52 11.02 -39.99
N GLY A 2 -28.54 11.46 -39.19
CA GLY A 2 -27.67 10.59 -38.39
C GLY A 2 -28.30 10.04 -37.11
N LYS A 3 -28.21 8.72 -36.91
CA LYS A 3 -28.51 8.01 -35.66
C LYS A 3 -27.21 7.53 -34.98
N TYR A 4 -26.28 8.44 -34.68
CA TYR A 4 -25.02 8.10 -34.00
C TYR A 4 -24.66 9.06 -32.84
N GLY A 5 -25.64 9.69 -32.21
CA GLY A 5 -25.39 10.63 -31.11
C GLY A 5 -25.80 10.15 -29.70
N GLU A 6 -26.71 9.19 -29.60
CA GLU A 6 -27.52 9.03 -28.37
C GLU A 6 -27.10 7.89 -27.44
N ARG A 7 -25.89 7.34 -27.59
CA ARG A 7 -25.37 6.26 -26.73
C ARG A 7 -24.07 6.59 -25.99
N LEU A 8 -23.66 7.86 -25.94
CA LEU A 8 -22.41 8.25 -25.27
C LEU A 8 -22.62 8.84 -23.86
N LEU A 9 -23.85 9.03 -23.38
CA LEU A 9 -24.14 9.80 -22.16
C LEU A 9 -25.05 9.12 -21.12
N LYS A 10 -25.10 7.79 -21.06
CA LYS A 10 -25.72 7.07 -19.92
C LYS A 10 -24.66 6.64 -18.90
N GLY A 11 -24.35 7.55 -17.97
CA GLY A 11 -23.82 7.19 -16.66
C GLY A 11 -22.76 8.16 -16.11
N PRO A 12 -22.88 8.65 -14.87
CA PRO A 12 -21.83 9.40 -14.17
C PRO A 12 -20.67 8.50 -13.70
N GLY A 13 -20.34 7.44 -14.47
CA GLY A 13 -19.62 6.26 -13.96
C GLY A 13 -18.10 6.28 -14.09
N LYS A 14 -17.52 7.16 -14.91
CA LYS A 14 -16.06 7.15 -15.19
C LYS A 14 -15.29 8.26 -14.46
N GLY A 15 -15.86 9.46 -14.35
CA GLY A 15 -15.19 10.62 -13.71
C GLY A 15 -15.15 10.59 -12.18
N LEU A 16 -16.26 10.23 -11.53
CA LEU A 16 -16.35 10.12 -10.06
C LEU A 16 -15.48 8.98 -9.51
N SER A 17 -15.31 7.89 -10.27
CA SER A 17 -14.52 6.73 -9.85
C SER A 17 -13.02 7.04 -9.78
N LEU A 18 -12.50 7.85 -10.70
CA LEU A 18 -11.11 8.32 -10.68
C LEU A 18 -10.84 9.25 -9.48
N LEU A 19 -11.72 10.22 -9.22
CA LEU A 19 -11.59 11.13 -8.08
C LEU A 19 -11.72 10.38 -6.73
N ALA A 20 -12.67 9.45 -6.63
CA ALA A 20 -12.85 8.60 -5.46
C ALA A 20 -11.66 7.63 -5.28
N PHE A 21 -11.07 7.15 -6.38
CA PHE A 21 -9.87 6.34 -6.32
C PHE A 21 -8.68 7.17 -5.82
N GLU A 22 -8.41 8.34 -6.39
CA GLU A 22 -7.32 9.24 -5.95
C GLU A 22 -7.37 9.56 -4.46
N THR A 23 -8.58 9.78 -3.93
CA THR A 23 -8.80 10.09 -2.52
C THR A 23 -8.84 8.85 -1.63
N SER A 24 -8.95 7.64 -2.21
CA SER A 24 -9.07 6.39 -1.47
C SER A 24 -7.80 6.04 -0.70
N LYS A 25 -8.01 5.35 0.43
CA LYS A 25 -6.94 4.72 1.21
C LYS A 25 -6.00 3.86 0.36
N LYS A 26 -6.56 3.09 -0.60
CA LYS A 26 -5.77 2.24 -1.50
C LYS A 26 -4.85 3.06 -2.40
N SER A 27 -5.34 4.15 -3.00
CA SER A 27 -4.50 5.02 -3.83
C SER A 27 -3.44 5.75 -3.01
N ARG A 28 -3.77 6.25 -1.81
CA ARG A 28 -2.78 6.87 -0.90
C ARG A 28 -1.65 5.91 -0.54
N ILE A 29 -1.97 4.65 -0.22
CA ILE A 29 -0.97 3.61 0.04
C ILE A 29 -0.13 3.35 -1.22
N MET A 30 -0.78 3.24 -2.39
CA MET A 30 -0.10 2.99 -3.66
C MET A 30 0.87 4.11 -4.04
N LYS A 31 0.46 5.38 -3.95
CA LYS A 31 1.33 6.55 -4.20
C LYS A 31 2.57 6.52 -3.29
N LYS A 32 2.40 6.15 -2.00
CA LYS A 32 3.53 6.00 -1.06
C LYS A 32 4.43 4.82 -1.38
N LYS A 33 3.87 3.66 -1.77
CA LYS A 33 4.66 2.50 -2.21
C LYS A 33 5.51 2.79 -3.44
N MET A 34 4.96 3.53 -4.40
CA MET A 34 5.73 3.97 -5.58
C MET A 34 6.89 4.88 -5.16
N ARG A 35 6.65 5.84 -4.26
CA ARG A 35 7.70 6.71 -3.74
C ARG A 35 8.80 5.94 -3.00
N ILE A 36 8.43 4.94 -2.19
CA ILE A 36 9.38 4.02 -1.55
C ILE A 36 10.26 3.34 -2.61
N SER A 37 9.66 2.77 -3.66
CA SER A 37 10.44 2.09 -4.70
C SER A 37 11.42 3.04 -5.42
N THR A 38 11.02 4.28 -5.68
CA THR A 38 11.91 5.28 -6.27
C THR A 38 13.06 5.64 -5.33
N LEU A 39 12.78 5.86 -4.04
CA LEU A 39 13.81 6.17 -3.05
C LEU A 39 14.76 5.00 -2.82
N GLU A 40 14.26 3.76 -2.82
CA GLU A 40 15.11 2.56 -2.71
C GLU A 40 16.05 2.40 -3.91
N LYS A 41 15.63 2.79 -5.12
CA LYS A 41 16.51 2.81 -6.31
C LYS A 41 17.59 3.87 -6.16
N ARG A 42 17.21 5.11 -5.83
CA ARG A 42 18.17 6.20 -5.60
C ARG A 42 19.17 5.87 -4.52
N LEU A 43 18.73 5.31 -3.39
CA LEU A 43 19.62 4.89 -2.30
C LEU A 43 20.65 3.85 -2.76
N LYS A 44 20.28 2.94 -3.66
CA LYS A 44 21.22 1.95 -4.21
C LYS A 44 22.22 2.59 -5.18
N GLU A 45 21.79 3.59 -5.94
CA GLU A 45 22.66 4.39 -6.81
C GLU A 45 23.65 5.19 -5.94
N ASP A 46 23.16 5.95 -4.96
CA ASP A 46 23.99 6.72 -4.03
C ASP A 46 25.02 5.84 -3.30
N LEU A 47 24.62 4.64 -2.84
CA LEU A 47 25.53 3.70 -2.18
C LEU A 47 26.58 3.12 -3.12
N ARG A 48 26.24 2.91 -4.39
CA ARG A 48 27.20 2.46 -5.40
C ARG A 48 28.22 3.56 -5.67
N ASP A 49 27.75 4.79 -5.87
CA ASP A 49 28.60 5.94 -6.14
C ASP A 49 29.54 6.21 -4.96
N LEU A 50 29.03 6.10 -3.72
CA LEU A 50 29.85 6.18 -2.51
C LEU A 50 30.94 5.10 -2.49
N GLY A 51 30.58 3.85 -2.81
CA GLY A 51 31.54 2.76 -2.89
C GLY A 51 32.63 2.99 -3.93
N SER A 52 32.25 3.53 -5.10
CA SER A 52 33.20 3.89 -6.16
C SER A 52 34.13 5.02 -5.76
N LEU A 53 33.62 6.08 -5.11
CA LEU A 53 34.44 7.19 -4.60
C LEU A 53 35.46 6.69 -3.57
N VAL A 54 34.99 5.97 -2.55
CA VAL A 54 35.86 5.43 -1.49
C VAL A 54 36.93 4.49 -2.05
N TYR A 55 36.58 3.66 -3.04
CA TYR A 55 37.53 2.77 -3.69
C TYR A 55 38.59 3.54 -4.50
N ASN A 56 38.16 4.54 -5.27
CA ASN A 56 39.08 5.37 -6.06
C ASN A 56 40.08 6.11 -5.18
N ASP A 57 39.65 6.61 -4.02
CA ASP A 57 40.55 7.33 -3.11
C ASP A 57 41.50 6.39 -2.36
N TYR A 58 41.03 5.17 -2.06
CA TYR A 58 41.89 4.10 -1.56
C TYR A 58 43.01 3.75 -2.56
N GLU A 59 42.68 3.60 -3.85
CA GLU A 59 43.69 3.33 -4.90
C GLU A 59 44.71 4.46 -5.06
N LYS A 60 44.28 5.72 -4.84
CA LYS A 60 45.18 6.89 -4.84
C LYS A 60 46.00 7.03 -3.55
N GLY A 61 45.81 6.14 -2.57
CA GLY A 61 46.48 6.19 -1.27
C GLY A 61 46.03 7.35 -0.37
N GLN A 62 44.88 7.96 -0.66
CA GLN A 62 44.30 9.01 0.16
C GLN A 62 43.62 8.41 1.40
N LYS A 63 43.94 8.94 2.58
CA LYS A 63 43.37 8.48 3.86
C LYS A 63 42.19 9.33 4.35
N ALA A 64 42.03 10.54 3.82
CA ALA A 64 41.03 11.52 4.24
C ALA A 64 39.72 11.46 3.42
N VAL A 65 39.27 10.25 3.06
CA VAL A 65 38.10 10.02 2.19
C VAL A 65 36.80 10.60 2.77
N PHE A 66 36.69 10.64 4.11
CA PHE A 66 35.49 11.15 4.79
C PHE A 66 35.51 12.67 5.05
N GLU A 67 36.57 13.35 4.65
CA GLU A 67 36.66 14.83 4.73
C GLU A 67 36.25 15.49 3.42
N ASP A 68 36.10 14.72 2.33
CA ASP A 68 35.66 15.21 1.04
C ASP A 68 34.19 15.68 1.11
N GLU A 69 33.95 16.90 0.63
CA GLU A 69 32.62 17.52 0.60
C GLU A 69 31.62 16.68 -0.23
N ASP A 70 32.08 16.04 -1.31
CA ASP A 70 31.23 15.21 -2.17
C ASP A 70 30.79 13.94 -1.43
N VAL A 71 31.71 13.32 -0.70
CA VAL A 71 31.43 12.12 0.13
C VAL A 71 30.47 12.48 1.26
N LEU A 72 30.69 13.62 1.93
CA LEU A 72 29.82 14.12 3.00
C LEU A 72 28.41 14.45 2.49
N ALA A 73 28.31 15.10 1.33
CA ALA A 73 27.02 15.41 0.70
C ALA A 73 26.26 14.12 0.35
N LEU A 74 26.95 13.11 -0.19
CA LEU A 74 26.37 11.83 -0.55
C LEU A 74 25.90 11.04 0.68
N LEU A 75 26.71 11.01 1.75
CA LEU A 75 26.32 10.44 3.05
C LEU A 75 25.09 11.14 3.62
N GLY A 76 25.04 12.47 3.56
CA GLY A 76 23.87 13.24 4.00
C GLY A 76 22.61 12.91 3.21
N ASN A 77 22.72 12.70 1.88
CA ASN A 77 21.60 12.29 1.04
C ASN A 77 21.13 10.87 1.35
N ILE A 78 22.06 9.93 1.56
CA ILE A 78 21.77 8.56 1.99
C ILE A 78 20.99 8.56 3.30
N GLU A 79 21.42 9.36 4.29
CA GLU A 79 20.75 9.43 5.59
C GLU A 79 19.34 10.02 5.48
N LYS A 80 19.18 11.11 4.73
CA LYS A 80 17.86 11.72 4.44
C LYS A 80 16.92 10.72 3.77
N ASN A 81 17.40 10.02 2.73
CA ASN A 81 16.62 9.03 2.00
C ASN A 81 16.19 7.85 2.89
N ARG A 82 17.06 7.38 3.79
CA ARG A 82 16.73 6.35 4.79
C ARG A 82 15.64 6.80 5.75
N LYS A 83 15.78 8.00 6.33
CA LYS A 83 14.76 8.58 7.23
C LYS A 83 13.41 8.71 6.54
N GLU A 84 13.38 9.15 5.28
CA GLU A 84 12.14 9.26 4.53
C GLU A 84 11.51 7.89 4.21
N LEU A 85 12.32 6.88 3.91
CA LEU A 85 11.82 5.51 3.71
C LEU A 85 11.12 4.96 4.94
N ASP A 86 11.73 5.11 6.11
CA ASP A 86 11.16 4.64 7.37
C ASP A 86 9.86 5.37 7.71
N PHE A 87 9.85 6.70 7.53
CA PHE A 87 8.64 7.50 7.68
C PHE A 87 7.52 7.04 6.74
N LEU A 88 7.80 6.82 5.46
CA LEU A 88 6.79 6.38 4.49
C LEU A 88 6.25 4.99 4.82
N ARG A 89 7.10 4.07 5.27
CA ARG A 89 6.70 2.73 5.73
C ARG A 89 5.78 2.82 6.94
N GLU A 90 6.12 3.66 7.91
CA GLU A 90 5.30 3.89 9.09
C GLU A 90 3.93 4.49 8.73
N VAL A 91 3.91 5.50 7.86
CA VAL A 91 2.66 6.12 7.40
C VAL A 91 1.78 5.11 6.67
N ILE A 92 2.35 4.21 5.86
CA ILE A 92 1.57 3.12 5.23
C ILE A 92 0.95 2.22 6.30
N VAL A 93 1.69 1.87 7.36
CA VAL A 93 1.16 1.06 8.48
C VAL A 93 0.02 1.80 9.19
N ARG A 94 0.21 3.08 9.52
CA ARG A 94 -0.83 3.91 10.15
C ARG A 94 -2.09 4.01 9.28
N ILE A 95 -1.94 4.33 7.99
CA ILE A 95 -3.06 4.38 7.04
C ILE A 95 -3.73 3.01 6.96
N SER A 96 -2.97 1.91 6.91
CA SER A 96 -3.50 0.54 6.85
C SER A 96 -4.29 0.15 8.10
N ARG A 97 -3.87 0.61 9.28
CA ARG A 97 -4.56 0.36 10.57
C ARG A 97 -5.77 1.26 10.80
N ALA A 98 -5.80 2.46 10.21
CA ALA A 98 -6.96 3.35 10.32
C ALA A 98 -8.22 2.66 9.74
N LYS A 99 -9.08 2.14 10.62
CA LYS A 99 -10.45 1.71 10.28
C LYS A 99 -11.24 2.95 9.87
N LYS A 100 -12.20 2.79 8.95
CA LYS A 100 -13.19 3.84 8.64
C LYS A 100 -14.01 4.10 9.91
N VAL A 101 -13.63 5.10 10.71
CA VAL A 101 -14.46 5.59 11.83
C VAL A 101 -15.65 6.41 11.31
N PHE A 102 -15.66 6.78 10.01
CA PHE A 102 -16.76 7.51 9.38
C PHE A 102 -17.73 6.61 8.62
N ARG A 103 -18.31 5.62 9.30
CA ARG A 103 -19.69 5.17 8.99
C ARG A 103 -20.57 5.61 10.16
N LEU A 104 -20.80 6.92 10.28
CA LEU A 104 -22.01 7.38 10.95
C LEU A 104 -23.19 6.87 10.11
N PRO A 105 -24.08 6.01 10.62
CA PRO A 105 -25.33 5.74 9.96
C PRO A 105 -26.14 7.03 10.02
N ARG A 106 -26.22 7.76 8.90
CA ARG A 106 -27.36 8.66 8.68
C ARG A 106 -28.59 7.76 8.64
N GLY A 107 -29.37 7.70 9.72
CA GLY A 107 -30.69 7.06 9.66
C GLY A 107 -31.21 6.31 10.88
N ALA A 108 -30.67 6.49 12.09
CA ALA A 108 -31.40 6.10 13.29
C ALA A 108 -31.64 7.35 14.15
N ALA A 109 -32.82 7.95 13.97
CA ALA A 109 -33.34 8.89 14.96
C ALA A 109 -33.40 8.19 16.32
N PRO A 110 -33.12 8.86 17.45
CA PRO A 110 -33.41 8.30 18.76
C PRO A 110 -34.94 8.19 18.88
N SER A 111 -35.48 6.98 18.67
CA SER A 111 -36.85 6.70 19.08
C SER A 111 -36.89 6.74 20.61
N SER A 112 -37.77 7.59 21.12
CA SER A 112 -38.07 7.84 22.52
C SER A 112 -38.18 6.57 23.37
N PRO A 113 -37.86 6.62 24.68
CA PRO A 113 -37.98 5.46 25.56
C PRO A 113 -39.46 5.17 25.82
N SER A 114 -39.96 4.04 25.32
CA SER A 114 -41.23 3.47 25.79
C SER A 114 -40.92 2.49 26.89
N ILE A 115 -41.24 2.89 28.12
CA ILE A 115 -41.48 2.01 29.27
C ILE A 115 -42.68 1.11 28.92
N VAL A 116 -42.60 -0.20 29.25
CA VAL A 116 -43.66 -1.04 29.88
C VAL A 116 -43.18 -2.53 29.95
N GLU A 117 -43.06 -3.01 31.19
CA GLU A 117 -43.31 -4.38 31.78
C GLU A 117 -42.76 -5.64 31.07
N VAL A 118 -41.75 -6.34 31.62
CA VAL A 118 -41.79 -7.40 32.66
C VAL A 118 -42.64 -8.62 32.25
N GLU A 119 -41.97 -9.75 31.93
CA GLU A 119 -42.20 -11.07 32.57
C GLU A 119 -41.18 -12.13 32.09
N SER A 120 -40.28 -12.48 33.02
CA SER A 120 -39.78 -13.82 33.41
C SER A 120 -38.90 -14.71 32.49
N PRO A 121 -38.04 -15.55 33.11
CA PRO A 121 -36.81 -16.10 32.53
C PRO A 121 -36.90 -17.60 32.19
N VAL A 122 -36.08 -18.09 31.26
CA VAL A 122 -35.79 -19.53 31.13
C VAL A 122 -34.29 -19.73 30.95
N GLU A 123 -33.73 -20.52 31.87
CA GLU A 123 -32.33 -20.89 32.03
C GLU A 123 -31.85 -21.97 31.02
N ASP A 124 -30.52 -22.05 30.93
CA ASP A 124 -29.66 -23.22 30.69
C ASP A 124 -29.67 -24.00 29.36
N SER A 125 -28.59 -23.86 28.58
CA SER A 125 -27.44 -24.79 28.67
C SER A 125 -26.34 -24.53 27.62
N PRO A 126 -25.06 -24.84 27.93
CA PRO A 126 -23.89 -24.47 27.12
C PRO A 126 -23.37 -25.61 26.22
N ARG A 127 -22.77 -25.29 25.07
CA ARG A 127 -21.87 -26.24 24.36
C ARG A 127 -20.77 -25.53 23.57
N ILE A 128 -19.52 -25.77 23.98
CA ILE A 128 -18.27 -25.33 23.32
C ILE A 128 -17.80 -26.42 22.29
N PRO A 129 -16.72 -26.24 21.49
CA PRO A 129 -16.61 -26.56 20.05
C PRO A 129 -15.74 -27.84 19.80
N PRO A 130 -15.34 -28.27 18.56
CA PRO A 130 -14.07 -27.79 17.94
C PRO A 130 -13.85 -27.98 16.39
N LYS A 131 -12.84 -27.24 15.88
CA LYS A 131 -11.73 -27.54 14.92
C LYS A 131 -11.90 -28.11 13.47
N GLU A 132 -11.30 -27.32 12.55
CA GLU A 132 -10.23 -27.61 11.54
C GLU A 132 -10.30 -28.74 10.49
N GLY A 133 -9.91 -28.36 9.25
CA GLY A 133 -9.46 -29.23 8.14
C GLY A 133 -10.24 -28.96 6.84
N GLN A 134 -9.71 -28.89 5.61
CA GLN A 134 -8.37 -29.04 5.05
C GLN A 134 -8.40 -28.42 3.63
N ALA A 135 -7.24 -27.99 3.13
CA ALA A 135 -7.06 -27.34 1.85
C ALA A 135 -7.16 -28.29 0.64
N VAL A 136 -7.74 -27.83 -0.49
CA VAL A 136 -7.54 -28.47 -1.80
C VAL A 136 -7.08 -27.44 -2.84
N LYS A 137 -5.95 -27.79 -3.45
CA LYS A 137 -5.09 -27.05 -4.39
C LYS A 137 -5.82 -26.58 -5.65
N LYS A 138 -5.73 -25.29 -5.98
CA LYS A 138 -6.05 -24.77 -7.33
C LYS A 138 -4.86 -25.00 -8.25
N ARG A 139 -4.99 -25.90 -9.24
CA ARG A 139 -4.07 -26.02 -10.38
C ARG A 139 -4.13 -24.73 -11.20
N LYS A 140 -3.01 -24.02 -11.33
CA LYS A 140 -2.87 -22.95 -12.31
C LYS A 140 -2.47 -23.56 -13.66
N LEU A 141 -3.34 -23.38 -14.66
CA LEU A 141 -3.00 -23.57 -16.07
C LEU A 141 -2.00 -22.46 -16.46
N ASN A 142 -0.81 -22.81 -16.93
CA ASN A 142 0.17 -21.85 -17.46
C ASN A 142 -0.24 -21.41 -18.88
N PRO A 143 -0.36 -20.10 -19.18
CA PRO A 143 -0.75 -19.61 -20.50
C PRO A 143 0.42 -19.34 -21.47
N PHE A 144 1.65 -19.81 -21.17
CA PHE A 144 2.85 -19.52 -21.96
C PHE A 144 3.61 -20.76 -22.45
N SER A 145 2.90 -21.76 -22.98
CA SER A 145 3.53 -22.75 -23.85
C SER A 145 3.50 -22.24 -25.29
N LYS A 146 4.45 -21.36 -25.65
CA LYS A 146 4.76 -21.02 -27.04
C LYS A 146 6.14 -21.58 -27.38
N LYS A 147 6.11 -22.62 -28.22
CA LYS A 147 7.00 -22.94 -29.34
C LYS A 147 8.51 -22.75 -29.14
N THR A 148 9.23 -23.86 -29.25
CA THR A 148 10.50 -23.90 -30.01
C THR A 148 10.34 -24.93 -31.14
N PRO A 149 10.55 -24.56 -32.41
CA PRO A 149 10.83 -25.57 -33.43
C PRO A 149 12.31 -25.95 -33.33
N LYS A 150 12.58 -27.26 -33.28
CA LYS A 150 13.90 -27.85 -33.49
C LYS A 150 14.06 -28.17 -34.99
N LYS A 151 15.24 -27.80 -35.49
CA LYS A 151 15.88 -28.14 -36.78
C LYS A 151 15.26 -27.52 -38.03
#